data_AF-A0A7V8NUA8-F1
#
_entry.id   AF-A0A7V8NUA8-F1
#
_cell.length_a   1.000
_cell.length_b   1.000
_cell.length_c   1.000
_cell.angle_alpha   90.00
_cell.angle_beta   90.00
_cell.angle_gamma   90.00
#
_symmetry.space_group_name_H-M   'P 1'
#
loop_
_entity.id
_entity.type
_entity.pdbx_description
1 polymer ?
#
loop_
_entity_poly.entity_id
_entity_poly.type
_entity_poly.pdbx_seq_one_letter_code
_entity_poly.pdbx_strand_id
1 'polypeptide(L)'
;MAKMNVWKRLFPVRTHEGAVAQKLDAKSELRRTVLTCLLWEDTFYEKGSDIARRIAVLAAETNPEVVAALAREARDKMQLRHAPLFLVRELARRKGAGTLVAETLEHVIQRADELGEFVALYWKEEKQPLSAGVKRGLARAFTKFDAYQLAKYDRESVVKLRDVLFLCHAKPKDEAQALLWKKLAENTLESPDTWEVALSAGKDKRENFERLLREGQLGGLAALRNLRLMLASGVDPKLIRERLDKGVAQALPFRFVTAARHAPKLEDALEQAMLKGIAALEKLLGSTGLVVDVSGSMNDRLSKKGEITRMDAAAGLAILLREKAEDFAIATFSDACVELPPRRGFALRDAIV
;
A
#
# COMPACT_ATOMS: atom_id res chain seq x y z
N MET A 1 -29.96 -43.68 -31.81
CA MET A 1 -29.56 -42.26 -31.88
C MET A 1 -28.27 -42.08 -31.09
N ALA A 2 -27.14 -41.93 -31.77
CA ALA A 2 -25.85 -41.73 -31.13
C ALA A 2 -25.80 -40.33 -30.48
N LYS A 3 -25.40 -40.27 -29.21
CA LYS A 3 -25.12 -39.00 -28.51
C LYS A 3 -23.94 -38.34 -29.20
N MET A 4 -24.18 -37.26 -29.95
CA MET A 4 -23.12 -36.36 -30.40
C MET A 4 -22.43 -35.79 -29.16
N ASN A 5 -21.16 -36.11 -28.99
CA ASN A 5 -20.28 -35.38 -28.09
C ASN A 5 -20.19 -33.93 -28.60
N VAL A 6 -20.97 -33.05 -27.99
CA VAL A 6 -20.85 -31.61 -28.23
C VAL A 6 -19.50 -31.20 -27.67
N TRP A 7 -18.52 -31.06 -28.55
CA TRP A 7 -17.22 -30.46 -28.25
C TRP A 7 -17.52 -29.06 -27.71
N LYS A 8 -17.47 -28.88 -26.38
CA LYS A 8 -17.53 -27.53 -25.79
C LYS A 8 -16.32 -26.80 -26.33
N ARG A 9 -16.52 -25.91 -27.31
CA ARG A 9 -15.52 -24.91 -27.68
C ARG A 9 -15.18 -24.17 -26.40
N LEU A 10 -14.05 -24.52 -25.79
CA LEU A 10 -13.41 -23.71 -24.76
C LEU A 10 -13.00 -22.43 -25.47
N PHE A 11 -13.91 -21.47 -25.56
CA PHE A 11 -13.55 -20.13 -26.01
C PHE A 11 -12.40 -19.68 -25.11
N PRO A 12 -11.25 -19.30 -25.68
CA PRO A 12 -10.14 -18.82 -24.88
C PRO A 12 -10.64 -17.64 -24.05
N VAL A 13 -10.23 -17.57 -22.78
CA VAL A 13 -10.42 -16.37 -21.98
C VAL A 13 -9.81 -15.21 -22.78
N ARG A 14 -10.49 -14.08 -22.87
CA ARG A 14 -10.00 -12.92 -23.61
C ARG A 14 -9.71 -11.76 -22.68
N THR A 15 -8.74 -10.93 -23.06
CA THR A 15 -8.52 -9.62 -22.44
C THR A 15 -9.66 -8.67 -22.82
N HIS A 16 -9.70 -7.49 -22.20
CA HIS A 16 -10.68 -6.45 -22.55
C HIS A 16 -10.62 -6.05 -24.03
N GLU A 17 -9.42 -6.02 -24.61
CA GLU A 17 -9.18 -5.74 -26.03
C GLU A 17 -9.30 -6.99 -26.94
N GLY A 18 -9.81 -8.10 -26.40
CA GLY A 18 -10.15 -9.28 -27.18
C GLY A 18 -9.00 -10.24 -27.51
N ALA A 19 -7.78 -9.98 -27.00
CA ALA A 19 -6.63 -10.87 -27.16
C ALA A 19 -6.78 -12.15 -26.32
N VAL A 20 -6.15 -13.25 -26.74
CA VAL A 20 -6.20 -14.53 -26.02
C VAL A 20 -5.44 -14.42 -24.69
N ALA A 21 -6.09 -14.84 -23.62
CA ALA A 21 -5.56 -14.88 -22.26
C ALA A 21 -5.58 -16.31 -21.69
N GLN A 22 -4.66 -16.58 -20.78
CA GLN A 22 -4.61 -17.86 -20.09
C GLN A 22 -5.66 -17.92 -18.97
N LYS A 23 -6.38 -19.03 -18.88
CA LYS A 23 -7.25 -19.32 -17.74
C LYS A 23 -6.39 -19.71 -16.53
N LEU A 24 -6.58 -19.03 -15.40
CA LEU A 24 -5.94 -19.37 -14.14
C LEU A 24 -6.90 -20.20 -13.27
N ASP A 25 -6.35 -20.95 -12.31
CA ASP A 25 -7.17 -21.54 -11.26
C ASP A 25 -7.58 -20.47 -10.23
N ALA A 26 -8.60 -20.75 -9.42
CA ALA A 26 -9.16 -19.75 -8.50
C ALA A 26 -8.11 -19.19 -7.53
N LYS A 27 -7.18 -20.04 -7.06
CA LYS A 27 -6.07 -19.66 -6.17
C LYS A 27 -5.12 -18.66 -6.84
N SER A 28 -4.66 -18.98 -8.05
CA SER A 28 -3.70 -18.14 -8.78
C SER A 28 -4.34 -16.86 -9.25
N GLU A 29 -5.61 -16.91 -9.66
CA GLU A 29 -6.38 -15.72 -10.01
C GLU A 29 -6.62 -14.82 -8.80
N LEU A 30 -6.94 -15.39 -7.63
CA LEU A 30 -7.09 -14.63 -6.38
C LEU A 30 -5.78 -13.94 -6.02
N ARG A 31 -4.67 -14.69 -6.00
CA ARG A 31 -3.35 -14.13 -5.69
C ARG A 31 -2.97 -13.03 -6.68
N ARG A 32 -3.13 -13.25 -7.99
CA ARG A 32 -2.86 -12.21 -9.00
C ARG A 32 -3.71 -10.98 -8.74
N THR A 33 -5.02 -11.15 -8.62
CA THR A 33 -5.96 -10.03 -8.44
C THR A 33 -5.65 -9.22 -7.19
N VAL A 34 -5.37 -9.87 -6.06
CA VAL A 34 -5.06 -9.19 -4.78
C VAL A 34 -3.74 -8.43 -4.86
N LEU A 35 -2.70 -9.03 -5.45
CA LEU A 35 -1.35 -8.46 -5.42
C LEU A 35 -1.10 -7.41 -6.51
N THR A 36 -1.96 -7.32 -7.53
CA THR A 36 -1.82 -6.37 -8.65
C THR A 36 -2.86 -5.26 -8.65
N CYS A 37 -3.65 -5.07 -7.58
CA CYS A 37 -4.61 -3.98 -7.49
C CYS A 37 -4.48 -3.15 -6.22
N LEU A 38 -4.88 -1.88 -6.33
CA LEU A 38 -5.23 -1.08 -5.16
C LEU A 38 -6.73 -1.25 -4.93
N LEU A 39 -7.09 -1.85 -3.80
CA LEU A 39 -8.48 -2.23 -3.52
C LEU A 39 -9.45 -1.04 -3.66
N TRP A 40 -10.51 -1.22 -4.46
CA TRP A 40 -11.54 -0.23 -4.84
C TRP A 40 -11.07 0.94 -5.72
N GLU A 41 -9.82 0.98 -6.15
CA GLU A 41 -9.39 1.89 -7.20
C GLU A 41 -9.75 1.31 -8.57
N ASP A 42 -10.20 2.19 -9.47
CA ASP A 42 -10.44 1.80 -10.85
C ASP A 42 -9.10 1.62 -11.56
N THR A 43 -9.06 0.67 -12.48
CA THR A 43 -7.98 0.55 -13.46
C THR A 43 -8.45 1.09 -14.82
N PHE A 44 -7.54 1.16 -15.79
CA PHE A 44 -7.91 1.60 -17.13
C PHE A 44 -9.05 0.78 -17.74
N TYR A 45 -9.09 -0.53 -17.47
CA TYR A 45 -10.04 -1.46 -18.07
C TYR A 45 -11.14 -1.96 -17.10
N GLU A 46 -10.92 -1.89 -15.79
CA GLU A 46 -11.80 -2.50 -14.80
C GLU A 46 -12.16 -1.53 -13.68
N LYS A 47 -13.43 -1.53 -13.25
CA LYS A 47 -13.86 -0.80 -12.07
C LYS A 47 -13.36 -1.48 -10.80
N GLY A 48 -12.94 -0.70 -9.82
CA GLY A 48 -12.46 -1.21 -8.53
C GLY A 48 -13.54 -2.00 -7.76
N SER A 49 -14.82 -1.71 -8.00
CA SER A 49 -15.94 -2.49 -7.46
C SER A 49 -16.01 -3.90 -8.05
N ASP A 50 -15.70 -4.05 -9.34
CA ASP A 50 -15.74 -5.34 -10.02
C ASP A 50 -14.54 -6.19 -9.62
N ILE A 51 -13.36 -5.58 -9.45
CA ILE A 51 -12.17 -6.22 -8.86
C ILE A 51 -12.47 -6.71 -7.45
N ALA A 52 -13.07 -5.88 -6.59
CA ALA A 52 -13.43 -6.28 -5.23
C ALA A 52 -14.46 -7.43 -5.22
N ARG A 53 -15.44 -7.41 -6.14
CA ARG A 53 -16.39 -8.52 -6.31
C ARG A 53 -15.68 -9.81 -6.74
N ARG A 54 -14.75 -9.72 -7.71
CA ARG A 54 -13.93 -10.87 -8.14
C ARG A 54 -13.12 -11.44 -6.99
N ILE A 55 -12.46 -10.60 -6.18
CA ILE A 55 -11.73 -11.05 -4.99
C ILE A 55 -12.67 -11.79 -4.02
N ALA A 56 -13.86 -11.27 -3.76
CA ALA A 56 -14.82 -11.92 -2.84
C ALA A 56 -15.28 -13.29 -3.36
N VAL A 57 -15.60 -13.41 -4.65
CA VAL A 57 -15.98 -14.68 -5.28
C VAL A 57 -14.84 -15.69 -5.19
N LEU A 58 -13.64 -15.30 -5.64
CA LEU A 58 -12.47 -16.19 -5.64
C LEU A 58 -12.03 -16.59 -4.23
N ALA A 59 -12.16 -15.70 -3.23
CA ALA A 59 -11.89 -16.01 -1.84
C ALA A 59 -12.90 -17.02 -1.27
N ALA A 60 -14.17 -16.97 -1.70
CA ALA A 60 -15.17 -17.95 -1.30
C ALA A 60 -14.93 -19.33 -1.97
N GLU A 61 -14.34 -19.37 -3.16
CA GLU A 61 -14.02 -20.62 -3.86
C GLU A 61 -12.68 -21.23 -3.39
N THR A 62 -11.79 -20.42 -2.84
CA THR A 62 -10.46 -20.84 -2.40
C THR A 62 -10.51 -21.42 -0.98
N ASN A 63 -9.62 -22.40 -0.70
CA ASN A 63 -9.46 -22.96 0.65
C ASN A 63 -9.17 -21.84 1.68
N PRO A 64 -9.89 -21.77 2.82
CA PRO A 64 -9.68 -20.75 3.85
C PRO A 64 -8.21 -20.57 4.28
N GLU A 65 -7.45 -21.66 4.40
CA GLU A 65 -6.04 -21.60 4.81
C GLU A 65 -5.18 -20.86 3.77
N VAL A 66 -5.49 -21.04 2.48
CA VAL A 66 -4.80 -20.35 1.38
C VAL A 66 -5.16 -18.87 1.37
N VAL A 67 -6.42 -18.51 1.64
CA VAL A 67 -6.84 -17.11 1.75
C VAL A 67 -6.17 -16.42 2.94
N ALA A 68 -6.05 -17.12 4.07
CA ALA A 68 -5.37 -16.62 5.27
C ALA A 68 -3.88 -16.41 5.02
N ALA A 69 -3.21 -17.38 4.39
CA ALA A 69 -1.81 -17.26 3.98
C ALA A 69 -1.59 -16.11 3.00
N LEU A 70 -2.50 -15.92 2.04
CA LEU A 70 -2.43 -14.80 1.11
C LEU A 70 -2.63 -13.45 1.81
N ALA A 71 -3.53 -13.35 2.79
CA ALA A 71 -3.70 -12.13 3.57
C ALA A 71 -2.41 -11.75 4.34
N ARG A 72 -1.73 -12.75 4.92
CA ARG A 72 -0.41 -12.56 5.56
C ARG A 72 0.66 -12.17 4.56
N GLU A 73 0.75 -12.84 3.41
CA GLU A 73 1.69 -12.49 2.32
C GLU A 73 1.47 -11.06 1.84
N ALA A 74 0.22 -10.70 1.54
CA ALA A 74 -0.16 -9.38 1.09
C ALA A 74 0.20 -8.31 2.13
N ARG A 75 0.13 -8.63 3.43
CA ARG A 75 0.51 -7.71 4.50
C ARG A 75 2.03 -7.61 4.67
N ASP A 76 2.72 -8.72 4.84
CA ASP A 76 4.11 -8.72 5.28
C ASP A 76 5.09 -8.47 4.12
N LYS A 77 4.86 -9.16 2.99
CA LYS A 77 5.77 -9.11 1.84
C LYS A 77 5.44 -7.97 0.90
N MET A 78 4.14 -7.77 0.67
CA MET A 78 3.67 -6.77 -0.31
C MET A 78 3.30 -5.44 0.35
N GLN A 79 3.30 -5.37 1.69
CA GLN A 79 2.99 -4.17 2.47
C GLN A 79 1.65 -3.51 2.10
N LEU A 80 0.67 -4.32 1.68
CA LEU A 80 -0.67 -3.86 1.38
C LEU A 80 -1.46 -3.62 2.67
N ARG A 81 -2.35 -2.63 2.62
CA ARG A 81 -3.16 -2.22 3.77
C ARG A 81 -4.57 -2.81 3.74
N HIS A 82 -5.41 -2.35 2.79
CA HIS A 82 -6.83 -2.71 2.78
C HIS A 82 -7.10 -4.11 2.21
N ALA A 83 -6.29 -4.58 1.27
CA ALA A 83 -6.50 -5.89 0.63
C ALA A 83 -6.39 -7.06 1.63
N PRO A 84 -5.38 -7.12 2.53
CA PRO A 84 -5.36 -8.11 3.61
C PRO A 84 -6.61 -8.07 4.52
N LEU A 85 -7.04 -6.87 4.94
CA LEU A 85 -8.24 -6.70 5.77
C LEU A 85 -9.49 -7.23 5.06
N PHE A 86 -9.60 -6.99 3.75
CA PHE A 86 -10.71 -7.48 2.95
C PHE A 86 -10.71 -8.99 2.81
N LEU A 87 -9.56 -9.62 2.59
CA LEU A 87 -9.47 -11.09 2.59
C LEU A 87 -9.89 -11.70 3.93
N VAL A 88 -9.49 -11.08 5.05
CA VAL A 88 -9.90 -11.54 6.39
C VAL A 88 -11.39 -11.33 6.62
N ARG A 89 -11.98 -10.27 6.06
CA ARG A 89 -13.43 -10.06 6.08
C ARG A 89 -14.17 -11.16 5.31
N GLU A 90 -13.68 -11.54 4.12
CA GLU A 90 -14.28 -12.65 3.36
C GLU A 90 -14.09 -13.99 4.06
N LEU A 91 -12.95 -14.22 4.72
CA LEU A 91 -12.75 -15.37 5.61
C LEU A 91 -13.76 -15.41 6.77
N ALA A 92 -14.07 -14.25 7.36
CA ALA A 92 -15.02 -14.16 8.47
C ALA A 92 -16.46 -14.56 8.09
N ARG A 93 -16.79 -14.63 6.79
CA ARG A 93 -18.07 -15.13 6.28
C ARG A 93 -18.14 -16.65 6.20
N ARG A 94 -17.01 -17.35 6.33
CA ARG A 94 -16.92 -18.81 6.24
C ARG A 94 -17.32 -19.44 7.58
N LYS A 95 -18.23 -20.42 7.52
CA LYS A 95 -18.56 -21.24 8.69
C LYS A 95 -17.33 -22.06 9.12
N GLY A 96 -17.09 -22.17 10.42
CA GLY A 96 -15.99 -22.97 10.98
C GLY A 96 -14.60 -22.32 10.95
N ALA A 97 -14.41 -21.17 10.30
CA ALA A 97 -13.10 -20.51 10.18
C ALA A 97 -12.74 -19.59 11.37
N GLY A 98 -13.47 -19.66 12.49
CA GLY A 98 -13.41 -18.66 13.55
C GLY A 98 -12.04 -18.50 14.23
N THR A 99 -11.25 -19.59 14.36
CA THR A 99 -9.89 -19.52 14.92
C THR A 99 -8.91 -18.94 13.91
N LEU A 100 -8.96 -19.42 12.66
CA LEU A 100 -8.16 -18.91 11.56
C LEU A 100 -8.39 -17.40 11.32
N VAL A 101 -9.65 -16.95 11.39
CA VAL A 101 -10.01 -15.53 11.30
C VAL A 101 -9.37 -14.73 12.42
N ALA A 102 -9.43 -15.22 13.66
CA ALA A 102 -8.87 -14.50 14.81
C ALA A 102 -7.35 -14.32 14.67
N GLU A 103 -6.63 -15.40 14.36
CA GLU A 103 -5.17 -15.38 14.21
C GLU A 103 -4.72 -14.56 13.00
N THR A 104 -5.44 -14.67 11.89
CA THR A 104 -5.11 -13.91 10.67
C THR A 104 -5.42 -12.43 10.87
N LEU A 105 -6.58 -12.09 11.45
CA LEU A 105 -6.96 -10.70 11.72
C LEU A 105 -5.97 -10.02 12.67
N GLU A 106 -5.62 -10.73 13.74
CA GLU A 106 -4.58 -10.29 14.67
C GLU A 106 -3.31 -9.98 13.90
N HIS A 107 -2.81 -10.91 13.08
CA HIS A 107 -1.56 -10.73 12.33
C HIS A 107 -1.59 -9.54 11.36
N VAL A 108 -2.65 -9.42 10.55
CA VAL A 108 -2.71 -8.41 9.48
C VAL A 108 -2.87 -6.99 10.02
N ILE A 109 -3.47 -6.82 11.20
CA ILE A 109 -3.56 -5.52 11.87
C ILE A 109 -2.19 -5.20 12.48
N GLN A 110 -1.53 -4.18 11.93
CA GLN A 110 -0.25 -3.67 12.45
C GLN A 110 -0.29 -2.15 12.73
N ARG A 111 -1.42 -1.47 12.49
CA ARG A 111 -1.65 -0.07 12.88
C ARG A 111 -2.98 0.09 13.60
N ALA A 112 -3.06 1.03 14.53
CA ALA A 112 -4.26 1.19 15.35
C ALA A 112 -5.50 1.59 14.52
N ASP A 113 -5.35 2.44 13.51
CA ASP A 113 -6.46 2.83 12.62
C ASP A 113 -7.10 1.64 11.88
N GLU A 114 -6.35 0.57 11.63
CA GLU A 114 -6.83 -0.63 10.93
C GLU A 114 -7.91 -1.41 11.72
N LEU A 115 -7.98 -1.21 13.05
CA LEU A 115 -9.05 -1.76 13.90
C LEU A 115 -10.41 -1.21 13.48
N GLY A 116 -10.52 0.11 13.35
CA GLY A 116 -11.74 0.78 12.92
C GLY A 116 -12.04 0.54 11.45
N GLU A 117 -11.01 0.57 10.59
CA GLU A 117 -11.16 0.29 9.15
C GLU A 117 -11.69 -1.11 8.88
N PHE A 118 -11.22 -2.12 9.63
CA PHE A 118 -11.72 -3.48 9.48
C PHE A 118 -13.20 -3.58 9.86
N VAL A 119 -13.64 -2.95 10.95
CA VAL A 119 -15.04 -2.98 11.37
C VAL A 119 -15.93 -2.22 10.37
N ALA A 120 -15.48 -1.06 9.89
CA ALA A 120 -16.17 -0.32 8.82
C ALA A 120 -16.31 -1.17 7.55
N LEU A 121 -15.26 -1.92 7.19
CA LEU A 121 -15.28 -2.86 6.08
C LEU A 121 -16.23 -4.03 6.32
N TYR A 122 -16.24 -4.60 7.52
CA TYR A 122 -17.13 -5.68 7.92
C TYR A 122 -18.61 -5.27 7.77
N TRP A 123 -18.94 -4.02 8.10
CA TRP A 123 -20.28 -3.44 8.01
C TRP A 123 -20.61 -2.75 6.69
N LYS A 124 -19.72 -2.79 5.69
CA LYS A 124 -19.90 -2.07 4.42
C LYS A 124 -21.21 -2.41 3.70
N GLU A 125 -21.64 -3.66 3.77
CA GLU A 125 -22.88 -4.14 3.13
C GLU A 125 -24.07 -4.10 4.11
N GLU A 126 -23.85 -4.56 5.34
CA GLU A 126 -24.88 -4.65 6.36
C GLU A 126 -24.24 -4.54 7.76
N LYS A 127 -24.84 -3.72 8.62
CA LYS A 127 -24.44 -3.64 10.03
C LYS A 127 -24.97 -4.85 10.79
N GLN A 128 -24.06 -5.69 11.27
CA GLN A 128 -24.38 -6.95 11.93
C GLN A 128 -23.46 -7.23 13.12
N PRO A 129 -23.83 -8.13 14.06
CA PRO A 129 -22.96 -8.51 15.16
C PRO A 129 -21.61 -9.06 14.68
N LEU A 130 -20.52 -8.66 15.32
CA LEU A 130 -19.19 -9.22 15.02
C LEU A 130 -19.14 -10.70 15.41
N SER A 131 -18.66 -11.55 14.49
CA SER A 131 -18.46 -12.97 14.78
C SER A 131 -17.44 -13.19 15.90
N ALA A 132 -17.52 -14.32 16.60
CA ALA A 132 -16.61 -14.63 17.70
C ALA A 132 -15.12 -14.65 17.27
N GLY A 133 -14.84 -15.09 16.04
CA GLY A 133 -13.49 -15.04 15.46
C GLY A 133 -12.99 -13.61 15.28
N VAL A 134 -13.83 -12.73 14.74
CA VAL A 134 -13.51 -11.30 14.57
C VAL A 134 -13.30 -10.62 15.92
N LYS A 135 -14.20 -10.82 16.89
CA LYS A 135 -14.05 -10.25 18.24
C LYS A 135 -12.71 -10.65 18.87
N ARG A 136 -12.37 -11.95 18.82
CA ARG A 136 -11.08 -12.46 19.34
C ARG A 136 -9.89 -11.84 18.61
N GLY A 137 -9.92 -11.77 17.28
CA GLY A 137 -8.83 -11.18 16.48
C GLY A 137 -8.62 -9.70 16.76
N LEU A 138 -9.70 -8.91 16.80
CA LEU A 138 -9.66 -7.49 17.16
C LEU A 138 -9.15 -7.29 18.60
N ALA A 139 -9.66 -8.06 19.56
CA ALA A 139 -9.25 -7.96 20.95
C ALA A 139 -7.75 -8.22 21.14
N ARG A 140 -7.21 -9.25 20.46
CA ARG A 140 -5.77 -9.56 20.48
C ARG A 140 -4.96 -8.47 19.78
N ALA A 141 -5.39 -8.02 18.60
CA ALA A 141 -4.74 -6.93 17.86
C ALA A 141 -4.66 -5.63 18.67
N PHE A 142 -5.70 -5.30 19.44
CA PHE A 142 -5.75 -4.10 20.26
C PHE A 142 -4.60 -4.01 21.28
N THR A 143 -4.13 -5.17 21.78
CA THR A 143 -3.06 -5.23 22.78
C THR A 143 -1.69 -4.81 22.26
N LYS A 144 -1.54 -4.69 20.93
CA LYS A 144 -0.28 -4.34 20.24
C LYS A 144 0.07 -2.86 20.34
N PHE A 145 -0.91 -1.98 20.59
CA PHE A 145 -0.75 -0.55 20.41
C PHE A 145 -0.46 0.18 21.71
N ASP A 146 0.53 1.08 21.67
CA ASP A 146 0.87 1.98 22.75
C ASP A 146 0.04 3.29 22.73
N ALA A 147 0.26 4.13 23.73
CA ALA A 147 -0.46 5.40 23.89
C ALA A 147 -0.29 6.34 22.69
N TYR A 148 0.93 6.42 22.14
CA TYR A 148 1.23 7.28 20.99
C TYR A 148 0.51 6.80 19.73
N GLN A 149 0.54 5.49 19.45
CA GLN A 149 -0.12 4.90 18.30
C GLN A 149 -1.64 5.07 18.38
N LEU A 150 -2.23 4.82 19.55
CA LEU A 150 -3.67 5.03 19.75
C LEU A 150 -4.03 6.50 19.55
N ALA A 151 -3.34 7.43 20.21
CA ALA A 151 -3.66 8.86 20.11
C ALA A 151 -3.43 9.42 18.70
N LYS A 152 -2.40 8.95 17.98
CA LYS A 152 -2.11 9.39 16.60
C LYS A 152 -3.23 9.03 15.61
N TYR A 153 -3.88 7.89 15.84
CA TYR A 153 -4.87 7.30 14.95
C TYR A 153 -6.31 7.42 15.47
N ASP A 154 -6.51 7.91 16.69
CA ASP A 154 -7.82 8.27 17.23
C ASP A 154 -8.33 9.56 16.59
N ARG A 155 -8.79 9.43 15.34
CA ARG A 155 -9.31 10.52 14.52
C ARG A 155 -10.78 10.26 14.23
N GLU A 156 -11.50 11.34 13.86
CA GLU A 156 -12.87 11.19 13.37
C GLU A 156 -12.92 10.25 12.17
N SER A 157 -13.73 9.22 12.29
CA SER A 157 -13.91 8.16 11.30
C SER A 157 -15.28 7.49 11.48
N VAL A 158 -15.67 6.60 10.56
CA VAL A 158 -16.96 5.89 10.63
C VAL A 158 -17.05 4.98 11.86
N VAL A 159 -15.91 4.45 12.34
CA VAL A 159 -15.85 3.58 13.52
C VAL A 159 -14.64 3.98 14.36
N LYS A 160 -14.90 4.55 15.54
CA LYS A 160 -13.83 5.03 16.43
C LYS A 160 -13.13 3.88 17.14
N LEU A 161 -11.88 4.09 17.56
CA LEU A 161 -11.09 3.07 18.28
C LEU A 161 -11.77 2.64 19.57
N ARG A 162 -12.37 3.61 20.29
CA ARG A 162 -13.21 3.34 21.47
C ARG A 162 -14.37 2.40 21.16
N ASP A 163 -15.05 2.58 20.05
CA ASP A 163 -16.19 1.73 19.68
C ASP A 163 -15.70 0.29 19.43
N VAL A 164 -14.57 0.14 18.74
CA VAL A 164 -13.96 -1.18 18.53
C VAL A 164 -13.59 -1.85 19.85
N LEU A 165 -13.02 -1.09 20.80
CA LEU A 165 -12.66 -1.60 22.12
C LEU A 165 -13.87 -2.24 22.83
N PHE A 166 -15.01 -1.57 22.80
CA PHE A 166 -16.25 -2.10 23.38
C PHE A 166 -16.84 -3.28 22.59
N LEU A 167 -16.82 -3.22 21.26
CA LEU A 167 -17.40 -4.25 20.39
C LEU A 167 -16.67 -5.60 20.47
N CYS A 168 -15.34 -5.56 20.63
CA CYS A 168 -14.52 -6.78 20.70
C CYS A 168 -14.38 -7.35 22.11
N HIS A 169 -14.79 -6.60 23.15
CA HIS A 169 -14.61 -6.96 24.57
C HIS A 169 -13.14 -7.29 24.90
N ALA A 170 -12.20 -6.47 24.41
CA ALA A 170 -10.79 -6.68 24.70
C ALA A 170 -10.53 -6.60 26.21
N LYS A 171 -9.61 -7.46 26.68
CA LYS A 171 -9.11 -7.41 28.06
C LYS A 171 -7.67 -6.89 28.04
N PRO A 172 -7.35 -5.90 28.89
CA PRO A 172 -5.99 -5.38 28.96
C PRO A 172 -5.06 -6.49 29.46
N LYS A 173 -3.81 -6.48 28.97
CA LYS A 173 -2.79 -7.45 29.37
C LYS A 173 -2.18 -7.14 30.75
N ASP A 174 -2.22 -5.88 31.16
CA ASP A 174 -1.66 -5.37 32.42
C ASP A 174 -2.41 -4.11 32.89
N GLU A 175 -2.10 -3.64 34.10
CA GLU A 175 -2.72 -2.45 34.70
C GLU A 175 -2.41 -1.16 33.93
N ALA A 176 -1.21 -1.05 33.35
CA ALA A 176 -0.83 0.12 32.56
C ALA A 176 -1.69 0.25 31.31
N GLN A 177 -1.94 -0.86 30.61
CA GLN A 177 -2.85 -0.92 29.47
C GLN A 177 -4.31 -0.69 29.89
N ALA A 178 -4.72 -1.15 31.06
CA ALA A 178 -6.05 -0.86 31.60
C ALA A 178 -6.27 0.65 31.80
N LEU A 179 -5.28 1.35 32.39
CA LEU A 179 -5.31 2.81 32.54
C LEU A 179 -5.31 3.54 31.19
N LEU A 180 -4.50 3.08 30.24
CA LEU A 180 -4.46 3.64 28.88
C LEU A 180 -5.81 3.48 28.17
N TRP A 181 -6.41 2.29 28.24
CA TRP A 181 -7.70 2.02 27.61
C TRP A 181 -8.85 2.75 28.29
N LYS A 182 -8.74 3.03 29.59
CA LYS A 182 -9.65 3.94 30.29
C LYS A 182 -9.58 5.35 29.70
N LYS A 183 -8.38 5.90 29.49
CA LYS A 183 -8.21 7.21 28.81
C LYS A 183 -8.81 7.20 27.41
N LEU A 184 -8.60 6.13 26.63
CA LEU A 184 -9.22 5.98 25.30
C LEU A 184 -10.75 5.92 25.38
N ALA A 185 -11.31 5.17 26.34
CA ALA A 185 -12.76 5.07 26.54
C ALA A 185 -13.40 6.41 26.93
N GLU A 186 -12.69 7.21 27.72
CA GLU A 186 -13.11 8.52 28.20
C GLU A 186 -12.81 9.65 27.19
N ASN A 187 -12.17 9.35 26.04
CA ASN A 187 -11.67 10.34 25.08
C ASN A 187 -10.71 11.38 25.71
N THR A 188 -9.86 10.94 26.64
CA THR A 188 -8.90 11.78 27.37
C THR A 188 -7.45 11.44 27.03
N LEU A 189 -7.21 10.79 25.87
CA LEU A 189 -5.86 10.58 25.37
C LEU A 189 -5.18 11.91 25.10
N GLU A 190 -3.94 12.03 25.57
CA GLU A 190 -3.12 13.20 25.30
C GLU A 190 -2.82 13.28 23.80
N SER A 191 -2.95 14.48 23.24
CA SER A 191 -2.61 14.71 21.84
C SER A 191 -1.12 14.46 21.63
N PRO A 192 -0.73 13.57 20.71
CA PRO A 192 0.67 13.29 20.48
C PRO A 192 1.33 14.51 19.82
N ASP A 193 2.54 14.85 20.26
CA ASP A 193 3.38 15.84 19.59
C ASP A 193 3.93 15.24 18.29
N THR A 194 3.10 15.23 17.24
CA THR A 194 3.53 14.78 15.91
C THR A 194 3.87 15.95 15.02
N TRP A 195 4.73 15.71 14.03
CA TRP A 195 5.05 16.70 13.00
C TRP A 195 3.78 17.20 12.28
N GLU A 196 2.75 16.36 12.09
CA GLU A 196 1.47 16.80 11.50
C GLU A 196 0.77 17.85 12.38
N VAL A 197 0.79 17.67 13.70
CA VAL A 197 0.23 18.63 14.67
C VAL A 197 1.05 19.91 14.67
N ALA A 198 2.38 19.80 14.75
CA ALA A 198 3.29 20.95 14.71
C ALA A 198 3.08 21.81 13.44
N LEU A 199 2.94 21.17 12.26
CA LEU A 199 2.69 21.87 11.01
C LEU A 199 1.29 22.49 10.90
N SER A 200 0.30 21.91 11.58
CA SER A 200 -1.08 22.41 11.54
C SER A 200 -1.33 23.54 12.56
N ALA A 201 -0.58 23.56 13.67
CA ALA A 201 -0.76 24.52 14.76
C ALA A 201 0.00 25.84 14.57
N GLY A 202 1.12 25.85 13.84
CA GLY A 202 1.97 27.04 13.75
C GLY A 202 1.56 28.02 12.65
N LYS A 203 1.66 29.33 12.97
CA LYS A 203 1.46 30.42 12.00
C LYS A 203 2.60 30.52 10.99
N ASP A 204 3.82 30.14 11.37
CA ASP A 204 5.00 30.13 10.49
C ASP A 204 5.36 28.70 10.06
N LYS A 205 5.00 28.36 8.81
CA LYS A 205 5.30 27.05 8.23
C LYS A 205 6.80 26.85 8.00
N ARG A 206 7.53 27.91 7.65
CA ARG A 206 8.96 27.83 7.36
C ARG A 206 9.72 27.43 8.61
N GLU A 207 9.53 28.19 9.70
CA GLU A 207 10.21 27.96 10.97
C GLU A 207 9.94 26.54 11.49
N ASN A 208 8.69 26.09 11.42
CA ASN A 208 8.32 24.73 11.82
C ASN A 208 9.03 23.65 10.99
N PHE A 209 9.07 23.80 9.66
CA PHE A 209 9.81 22.84 8.83
C PHE A 209 11.30 22.86 9.14
N GLU A 210 11.91 24.03 9.27
CA GLU A 210 13.33 24.14 9.61
C GLU A 210 13.63 23.50 10.97
N ARG A 211 12.78 23.72 11.98
CA ARG A 211 12.88 23.09 13.30
C ARG A 211 12.79 21.56 13.18
N LEU A 212 11.75 21.04 12.54
CA LEU A 212 11.54 19.59 12.38
C LEU A 212 12.67 18.92 11.58
N LEU A 213 13.28 19.62 10.62
CA LEU A 213 14.44 19.13 9.86
C LEU A 213 15.69 19.09 10.74
N ARG A 214 15.97 20.16 11.51
CA ARG A 214 17.13 20.26 12.41
C ARG A 214 17.06 19.24 13.55
N GLU A 215 15.89 19.10 14.18
CA GLU A 215 15.64 18.16 15.27
C GLU A 215 15.51 16.70 14.79
N GLY A 216 15.47 16.47 13.47
CA GLY A 216 15.35 15.14 12.89
C GLY A 216 13.97 14.50 13.07
N GLN A 217 12.96 15.28 13.49
CA GLN A 217 11.60 14.81 13.75
C GLN A 217 10.78 14.65 12.46
N LEU A 218 11.21 15.24 11.34
CA LEU A 218 10.59 15.01 10.04
C LEU A 218 11.12 13.70 9.40
N GLY A 219 10.28 12.66 9.34
CA GLY A 219 10.61 11.40 8.66
C GLY A 219 10.84 11.57 7.16
N GLY A 220 11.59 10.66 6.53
CA GLY A 220 12.05 10.84 5.14
C GLY A 220 10.90 10.80 4.13
N LEU A 221 9.92 9.92 4.33
CA LEU A 221 8.71 9.88 3.51
C LEU A 221 7.85 11.14 3.71
N ALA A 222 7.83 11.70 4.92
CA ALA A 222 7.14 12.96 5.18
C ALA A 222 7.85 14.11 4.45
N ALA A 223 9.19 14.13 4.46
CA ALA A 223 9.99 15.09 3.70
C ALA A 223 9.69 15.01 2.20
N LEU A 224 9.75 13.81 1.58
CA LEU A 224 9.44 13.61 0.16
C LEU A 224 8.03 14.13 -0.22
N ARG A 225 7.02 13.84 0.61
CA ARG A 225 5.63 14.24 0.35
C ARG A 225 5.38 15.73 0.53
N ASN A 226 6.22 16.43 1.29
CA ASN A 226 6.06 17.85 1.61
C ASN A 226 7.06 18.76 0.90
N LEU A 227 7.88 18.26 -0.03
CA LEU A 227 8.89 19.07 -0.74
C LEU A 227 8.30 20.33 -1.37
N ARG A 228 7.17 20.20 -2.08
CA ARG A 228 6.47 21.33 -2.69
C ARG A 228 6.15 22.42 -1.67
N LEU A 229 5.63 22.00 -0.50
CA LEU A 229 5.22 22.91 0.56
C LEU A 229 6.43 23.54 1.26
N MET A 230 7.50 22.77 1.50
CA MET A 230 8.75 23.29 2.09
C MET A 230 9.37 24.36 1.18
N LEU A 231 9.48 24.09 -0.12
CA LEU A 231 10.02 25.05 -1.09
C LEU A 231 9.13 26.29 -1.20
N ALA A 232 7.80 26.11 -1.27
CA ALA A 232 6.85 27.23 -1.33
C ALA A 232 6.85 28.08 -0.04
N SER A 233 7.17 27.48 1.10
CA SER A 233 7.29 28.18 2.39
C SER A 233 8.66 28.84 2.58
N GLY A 234 9.59 28.70 1.62
CA GLY A 234 10.93 29.31 1.70
C GLY A 234 11.89 28.61 2.67
N VAL A 235 11.68 27.33 2.95
CA VAL A 235 12.62 26.50 3.73
C VAL A 235 13.94 26.41 2.99
N ASP A 236 15.06 26.57 3.70
CA ASP A 236 16.40 26.48 3.11
C ASP A 236 16.60 25.12 2.39
N PRO A 237 16.86 25.13 1.06
CA PRO A 237 17.14 23.91 0.30
C PRO A 237 18.27 23.07 0.89
N LYS A 238 19.24 23.68 1.59
CA LYS A 238 20.33 22.96 2.26
C LYS A 238 19.82 22.00 3.32
N LEU A 239 18.88 22.43 4.17
CA LEU A 239 18.28 21.57 5.20
C LEU A 239 17.49 20.41 4.59
N ILE A 240 16.83 20.66 3.45
CA ILE A 240 16.11 19.61 2.72
C ILE A 240 17.11 18.57 2.17
N ARG A 241 18.22 19.03 1.57
CA ARG A 241 19.29 18.16 1.04
C ARG A 241 19.93 17.31 2.14
N GLU A 242 20.28 17.92 3.27
CA GLU A 242 20.81 17.21 4.44
C GLU A 242 19.84 16.15 4.97
N ARG A 243 18.53 16.45 4.96
CA ARG A 243 17.53 15.46 5.33
C ARG A 243 17.45 14.32 4.32
N LEU A 244 17.49 14.60 3.02
CA LEU A 244 17.45 13.57 1.98
C LEU A 244 18.69 12.67 2.03
N ASP A 245 19.87 13.23 2.32
CA ASP A 245 21.12 12.46 2.44
C ASP A 245 21.07 11.45 3.61
N LYS A 246 20.36 11.72 4.71
CA LYS A 246 20.11 10.71 5.76
C LYS A 246 19.35 9.47 5.25
N GLY A 247 18.86 9.50 4.01
CA GLY A 247 18.13 8.42 3.37
C GLY A 247 16.63 8.45 3.68
N VAL A 248 15.89 7.79 2.81
CA VAL A 248 14.45 7.61 2.95
C VAL A 248 14.15 6.12 3.00
N ALA A 249 14.05 5.59 4.23
CA ALA A 249 13.76 4.19 4.45
C ALA A 249 12.47 3.75 3.74
N GLN A 250 12.53 2.62 3.05
CA GLN A 250 11.38 1.96 2.40
C GLN A 250 10.65 2.84 1.36
N ALA A 251 11.33 3.83 0.77
CA ALA A 251 10.82 4.55 -0.39
C ALA A 251 11.21 3.83 -1.68
N LEU A 252 10.22 3.47 -2.48
CA LEU A 252 10.44 2.93 -3.82
C LEU A 252 10.74 4.05 -4.82
N PRO A 253 11.54 3.79 -5.88
CA PRO A 253 11.98 4.80 -6.85
C PRO A 253 10.87 5.67 -7.44
N PHE A 254 9.68 5.12 -7.71
CA PHE A 254 8.56 5.90 -8.27
C PHE A 254 8.14 7.08 -7.37
N ARG A 255 8.33 6.98 -6.04
CA ARG A 255 8.04 8.09 -5.11
C ARG A 255 9.00 9.26 -5.31
N PHE A 256 10.24 8.98 -5.67
CA PHE A 256 11.24 9.99 -5.98
C PHE A 256 11.00 10.60 -7.36
N VAL A 257 10.57 9.79 -8.35
CA VAL A 257 10.14 10.27 -9.67
C VAL A 257 9.03 11.32 -9.54
N THR A 258 8.01 11.05 -8.73
CA THR A 258 6.95 12.03 -8.46
C THR A 258 7.46 13.24 -7.68
N ALA A 259 8.31 13.02 -6.67
CA ALA A 259 8.89 14.11 -5.88
C ALA A 259 9.73 15.09 -6.71
N ALA A 260 10.49 14.58 -7.69
CA ALA A 260 11.33 15.39 -8.58
C ALA A 260 10.52 16.37 -9.42
N ARG A 261 9.29 16.01 -9.85
CA ARG A 261 8.40 16.95 -10.56
C ARG A 261 8.02 18.17 -9.73
N HIS A 262 7.89 18.00 -8.42
CA HIS A 262 7.55 19.09 -7.50
C HIS A 262 8.76 19.88 -7.02
N ALA A 263 9.97 19.33 -7.18
CA ALA A 263 11.21 19.91 -6.67
C ALA A 263 12.38 19.71 -7.67
N PRO A 264 12.29 20.22 -8.91
CA PRO A 264 13.30 19.99 -9.93
C PRO A 264 14.69 20.52 -9.54
N LYS A 265 14.75 21.59 -8.72
CA LYS A 265 16.02 22.14 -8.19
C LYS A 265 16.72 21.23 -7.16
N LEU A 266 16.07 20.15 -6.73
CA LEU A 266 16.58 19.16 -5.80
C LEU A 266 16.73 17.77 -6.46
N GLU A 267 16.61 17.70 -7.79
CA GLU A 267 16.63 16.42 -8.51
C GLU A 267 17.91 15.63 -8.26
N ASP A 268 19.06 16.29 -8.18
CA ASP A 268 20.35 15.70 -7.82
C ASP A 268 20.32 15.04 -6.43
N ALA A 269 19.81 15.74 -5.42
CA ALA A 269 19.72 15.21 -4.05
C ALA A 269 18.67 14.09 -3.93
N LEU A 270 17.58 14.18 -4.69
CA LEU A 270 16.54 13.15 -4.74
C LEU A 270 17.05 11.86 -5.39
N GLU A 271 17.82 11.99 -6.47
CA GLU A 271 18.42 10.84 -7.14
C GLU A 271 19.43 10.14 -6.24
N GLN A 272 20.31 10.89 -5.57
CA GLN A 272 21.25 10.34 -4.60
C GLN A 272 20.53 9.61 -3.46
N ALA A 273 19.49 10.22 -2.87
CA ALA A 273 18.70 9.60 -1.81
C ALA A 273 17.96 8.35 -2.28
N MET A 274 17.47 8.33 -3.52
CA MET A 274 16.82 7.18 -4.15
C MET A 274 17.80 6.02 -4.31
N LEU A 275 18.97 6.27 -4.91
CA LEU A 275 20.00 5.26 -5.14
C LEU A 275 20.55 4.70 -3.83
N LYS A 276 20.76 5.57 -2.83
CA LYS A 276 21.15 5.16 -1.47
C LYS A 276 20.10 4.26 -0.82
N GLY A 277 18.81 4.57 -1.01
CA GLY A 277 17.70 3.80 -0.45
C GLY A 277 17.58 2.38 -1.01
N ILE A 278 17.92 2.18 -2.29
CA ILE A 278 17.91 0.86 -2.92
C ILE A 278 19.25 0.13 -2.79
N ALA A 279 20.34 0.79 -2.42
CA ALA A 279 21.68 0.20 -2.37
C ALA A 279 21.74 -1.12 -1.56
N ALA A 280 20.99 -1.21 -0.44
CA ALA A 280 20.95 -2.38 0.42
C ALA A 280 20.15 -3.58 -0.13
N LEU A 281 19.39 -3.41 -1.22
CA LEU A 281 18.65 -4.52 -1.84
C LEU A 281 19.61 -5.49 -2.52
N GLU A 282 19.31 -6.78 -2.42
CA GLU A 282 20.07 -7.85 -3.07
C GLU A 282 20.10 -7.67 -4.59
N LYS A 283 21.19 -8.10 -5.22
CA LYS A 283 21.30 -8.12 -6.68
C LYS A 283 20.49 -9.27 -7.27
N LEU A 284 19.89 -9.02 -8.42
CA LEU A 284 19.27 -10.04 -9.25
C LEU A 284 20.34 -10.62 -10.18
N LEU A 285 20.73 -11.87 -9.92
CA LEU A 285 21.79 -12.55 -10.65
C LEU A 285 21.39 -12.88 -12.10
N GLY A 286 22.37 -12.88 -13.00
CA GLY A 286 22.19 -13.20 -14.41
C GLY A 286 21.60 -12.06 -15.24
N SER A 287 21.14 -12.41 -16.44
CA SER A 287 20.70 -11.41 -17.43
C SER A 287 19.20 -11.13 -17.37
N THR A 288 18.85 -9.86 -17.18
CA THR A 288 17.47 -9.39 -17.04
C THR A 288 17.11 -8.43 -18.17
N GLY A 289 16.08 -8.77 -18.94
CA GLY A 289 15.46 -7.87 -19.92
C GLY A 289 14.16 -7.29 -19.37
N LEU A 290 14.01 -5.96 -19.42
CA LEU A 290 12.76 -5.28 -19.09
C LEU A 290 12.15 -4.65 -20.34
N VAL A 291 10.88 -4.96 -20.63
CA VAL A 291 10.14 -4.33 -21.72
C VAL A 291 8.97 -3.56 -21.12
N VAL A 292 9.02 -2.22 -21.23
CA VAL A 292 8.07 -1.30 -20.58
C VAL A 292 6.97 -0.90 -21.54
N ASP A 293 5.72 -1.16 -21.16
CA ASP A 293 4.56 -0.67 -21.90
C ASP A 293 4.51 0.86 -21.82
N VAL A 294 4.39 1.52 -22.98
CA VAL A 294 4.23 2.97 -23.11
C VAL A 294 2.94 3.38 -23.83
N SER A 295 1.97 2.47 -23.90
CA SER A 295 0.64 2.72 -24.46
C SER A 295 -0.13 3.78 -23.66
N GLY A 296 -1.17 4.35 -24.27
CA GLY A 296 -2.00 5.38 -23.63
C GLY A 296 -2.58 4.98 -22.27
N SER A 297 -2.80 3.69 -22.03
CA SER A 297 -3.29 3.15 -20.74
C SER A 297 -2.30 3.35 -19.57
N MET A 298 -1.02 3.57 -19.88
CA MET A 298 0.05 3.76 -18.90
C MET A 298 0.08 5.18 -18.31
N ASN A 299 -0.56 6.14 -18.98
CA ASN A 299 -0.72 7.51 -18.46
C ASN A 299 -1.80 7.64 -17.38
N ASP A 300 -2.59 6.60 -17.20
CA ASP A 300 -3.70 6.59 -16.27
C ASP A 300 -3.22 6.40 -14.81
N ARG A 301 -3.95 7.01 -13.87
CA ARG A 301 -3.51 7.14 -12.47
C ARG A 301 -3.63 5.81 -11.73
N LEU A 302 -2.73 5.57 -10.78
CA LEU A 302 -2.81 4.40 -9.91
C LEU A 302 -3.96 4.49 -8.90
N SER A 303 -4.31 5.70 -8.45
CA SER A 303 -5.42 5.93 -7.53
C SER A 303 -6.08 7.28 -7.77
N LYS A 304 -7.37 7.39 -7.43
CA LYS A 304 -8.17 8.62 -7.62
C LYS A 304 -7.61 9.82 -6.87
N LYS A 305 -7.03 9.59 -5.69
CA LYS A 305 -6.45 10.65 -4.82
C LYS A 305 -4.97 10.89 -5.07
N GLY A 306 -4.32 10.09 -5.92
CA GLY A 306 -2.90 10.20 -6.26
C GLY A 306 -2.68 10.87 -7.61
N GLU A 307 -1.45 11.34 -7.83
CA GLU A 307 -0.98 11.86 -9.13
C GLU A 307 -0.03 10.89 -9.84
N ILE A 308 0.29 9.77 -9.19
CA ILE A 308 1.22 8.76 -9.68
C ILE A 308 0.54 7.96 -10.79
N THR A 309 1.16 7.90 -11.95
CA THR A 309 0.67 7.13 -13.11
C THR A 309 1.26 5.72 -13.12
N ARG A 310 0.74 4.83 -13.98
CA ARG A 310 1.36 3.52 -14.22
C ARG A 310 2.75 3.68 -14.84
N MET A 311 2.93 4.67 -15.71
CA MET A 311 4.21 5.04 -16.29
C MET A 311 5.25 5.35 -15.19
N ASP A 312 4.87 6.07 -14.15
CA ASP A 312 5.77 6.38 -13.04
C ASP A 312 6.21 5.15 -12.26
N ALA A 313 5.28 4.22 -12.02
CA ALA A 313 5.60 2.95 -11.40
C ALA A 313 6.52 2.11 -12.28
N ALA A 314 6.27 2.08 -13.59
CA ALA A 314 7.10 1.36 -14.56
C ALA A 314 8.51 1.95 -14.64
N ALA A 315 8.64 3.28 -14.73
CA ALA A 315 9.92 3.97 -14.67
C ALA A 315 10.66 3.72 -13.35
N GLY A 316 9.93 3.72 -12.23
CA GLY A 316 10.50 3.36 -10.93
C GLY A 316 11.03 1.92 -10.87
N LEU A 317 10.31 0.97 -11.46
CA LEU A 317 10.78 -0.42 -11.57
C LEU A 317 12.00 -0.54 -12.49
N ALA A 318 12.01 0.19 -13.61
CA ALA A 318 13.14 0.23 -14.53
C ALA A 318 14.40 0.75 -13.85
N ILE A 319 14.30 1.85 -13.10
CA ILE A 319 15.40 2.39 -12.29
C ILE A 319 15.87 1.36 -11.26
N LEU A 320 14.95 0.71 -10.56
CA LEU A 320 15.31 -0.32 -9.57
C LEU A 320 16.08 -1.48 -10.21
N LEU A 321 15.55 -2.05 -11.28
CA LEU A 321 16.16 -3.20 -11.96
C LEU A 321 17.49 -2.83 -12.61
N ARG A 322 17.61 -1.63 -13.17
CA ARG A 322 18.89 -1.14 -13.72
C ARG A 322 20.02 -1.15 -12.69
N GLU A 323 19.70 -0.87 -11.43
CA GLU A 323 20.67 -0.79 -10.33
C GLU A 323 20.89 -2.14 -9.63
N LYS A 324 20.02 -3.12 -9.88
CA LYS A 324 20.00 -4.39 -9.14
C LYS A 324 20.27 -5.63 -9.99
N ALA A 325 19.92 -5.61 -11.26
CA ALA A 325 20.28 -6.67 -12.18
C ALA A 325 21.79 -6.62 -12.49
N GLU A 326 22.40 -7.80 -12.63
CA GLU A 326 23.80 -7.96 -13.02
C GLU A 326 24.04 -7.52 -14.46
N ASP A 327 23.30 -8.13 -15.41
CA ASP A 327 23.18 -7.63 -16.78
C ASP A 327 21.75 -7.13 -17.02
N PHE A 328 21.63 -5.91 -17.53
CA PHE A 328 20.33 -5.27 -17.72
C PHE A 328 20.19 -4.67 -19.12
N ALA A 329 19.16 -5.12 -19.84
CA ALA A 329 18.69 -4.54 -21.09
C ALA A 329 17.27 -4.01 -20.90
N ILE A 330 16.94 -2.91 -21.57
CA ILE A 330 15.62 -2.29 -21.49
C ILE A 330 15.12 -1.87 -22.87
N ALA A 331 13.83 -2.09 -23.10
CA ALA A 331 13.10 -1.58 -24.24
C ALA A 331 11.75 -1.00 -23.79
N THR A 332 11.17 -0.12 -24.59
CA THR A 332 9.77 0.29 -24.48
C THR A 332 8.97 -0.33 -25.59
N PHE A 333 7.66 -0.50 -25.39
CA PHE A 333 6.77 -0.94 -26.45
C PHE A 333 5.41 -0.24 -26.40
N SER A 334 4.91 0.08 -27.59
CA SER A 334 3.50 0.34 -27.86
C SER A 334 3.13 -0.39 -29.15
N ASP A 335 3.10 0.29 -30.29
CA ASP A 335 2.94 -0.32 -31.62
C ASP A 335 4.25 -0.88 -32.18
N ALA A 336 5.38 -0.43 -31.64
CA ALA A 336 6.72 -0.91 -31.95
C ALA A 336 7.54 -1.09 -30.67
N CYS A 337 8.52 -2.00 -30.72
CA CYS A 337 9.49 -2.19 -29.65
C CYS A 337 10.73 -1.36 -29.94
N VAL A 338 11.16 -0.54 -28.98
CA VAL A 338 12.32 0.36 -29.12
C VAL A 338 13.29 0.09 -27.98
N GLU A 339 14.51 -0.33 -28.30
CA GLU A 339 15.56 -0.52 -27.31
C GLU A 339 16.04 0.83 -26.77
N LEU A 340 16.25 0.92 -25.46
CA LEU A 340 16.69 2.13 -24.79
C LEU A 340 18.17 2.05 -24.40
N PRO A 341 18.89 3.19 -24.45
CA PRO A 341 20.27 3.23 -23.98
C PRO A 341 20.35 2.94 -22.47
N PRO A 342 21.48 2.38 -21.99
CA PRO A 342 21.66 1.92 -20.61
C PRO A 342 21.88 3.08 -19.61
N ARG A 343 20.93 4.02 -19.54
CA ARG A 343 20.92 5.16 -18.62
C ARG A 343 20.62 4.69 -17.19
N ARG A 344 20.88 5.56 -16.21
CA ARG A 344 20.64 5.33 -14.78
C ARG A 344 19.75 6.43 -14.21
N GLY A 345 19.14 6.16 -13.06
CA GLY A 345 18.36 7.15 -12.32
C GLY A 345 17.28 7.86 -13.15
N PHE A 346 17.10 9.15 -12.93
CA PHE A 346 16.11 9.97 -13.62
C PHE A 346 16.38 10.12 -15.12
N ALA A 347 17.63 10.03 -15.57
CA ALA A 347 17.93 10.00 -16.99
C ALA A 347 17.34 8.77 -17.70
N LEU A 348 17.14 7.66 -16.98
CA LEU A 348 16.43 6.48 -17.48
C LEU A 348 14.92 6.72 -17.55
N ARG A 349 14.32 7.33 -16.51
CA ARG A 349 12.92 7.77 -16.55
C ARG A 349 12.66 8.61 -17.80
N ASP A 350 13.51 9.59 -18.07
CA ASP A 350 13.35 10.52 -19.20
C ASP A 350 13.54 9.85 -20.57
N ALA A 351 14.15 8.66 -20.63
CA ALA A 351 14.25 7.88 -21.86
C ALA A 351 13.05 6.96 -22.11
N ILE A 352 12.26 6.67 -21.07
CA ILE A 352 11.08 5.79 -21.15
C ILE A 352 9.84 6.56 -21.63
N VAL A 353 9.73 7.83 -21.27
CA VAL A 353 8.56 8.69 -21.51
C VAL A 353 8.51 9.22 -22.94
#